data_AF-A0A966PIK0-F1
#
_entry.id   AF-A0A966PIK0-F1
#
_cell.length_a   1.000
_cell.length_b   1.000
_cell.length_c   1.000
_cell.angle_alpha   90.00
_cell.angle_beta   90.00
_cell.angle_gamma   90.00
#
_symmetry.space_group_name_H-M   'P 1'
#
loop_
_entity.id
_entity.type
_entity.pdbx_description
1 polymer ?
#
loop_
_entity_poly.entity_id
_entity_poly.type
_entity_poly.pdbx_seq_one_letter_code
_entity_poly.pdbx_strand_id
1 'polypeptide(L)'
;MSSENWSIEGELILNCNCTVFCPCVVSLGTHPPTEGYCQAWLGVRIDKGKSGLTFLSGLNVAMLLDIPGKMERGNWTTALWIDERATDEQFEKIENIFTGASRGTTGLFKLLVGEYLGASRSPISYVTEGQKRSLSVGKFIQGAVEPIGGARENEEVSVV
;
A
#
# COMPACT_ATOMS: atom_id res chain seq x y z
N MET A 1 -1.78 -23.31 -11.64
CA MET A 1 -1.44 -22.94 -10.24
C MET A 1 -2.73 -22.60 -9.54
N SER A 2 -3.12 -23.41 -8.56
CA SER A 2 -4.32 -23.23 -7.74
C SER A 2 -4.24 -21.87 -7.04
N SER A 3 -5.24 -20.99 -7.21
CA SER A 3 -5.34 -19.78 -6.40
C SER A 3 -5.69 -20.22 -4.97
N GLU A 4 -4.69 -20.23 -4.09
CA GLU A 4 -4.94 -20.44 -2.66
C GLU A 4 -5.72 -19.26 -2.10
N ASN A 5 -6.70 -19.54 -1.25
CA ASN A 5 -7.45 -18.50 -0.55
C ASN A 5 -6.50 -17.76 0.39
N TRP A 6 -6.54 -16.44 0.31
CA TRP A 6 -5.78 -15.54 1.17
C TRP A 6 -6.69 -14.47 1.77
N SER A 7 -6.27 -13.94 2.92
CA SER A 7 -6.94 -12.84 3.60
C SER A 7 -5.92 -12.03 4.40
N ILE A 8 -6.03 -10.71 4.35
CA ILE A 8 -5.24 -9.76 5.14
C ILE A 8 -6.22 -8.78 5.79
N GLU A 9 -6.12 -8.63 7.09
CA GLU A 9 -6.79 -7.62 7.93
C GLU A 9 -5.69 -6.83 8.65
N GLY A 10 -5.83 -5.51 8.66
CA GLY A 10 -4.84 -4.63 9.26
C GLY A 10 -5.02 -3.19 8.85
N GLU A 11 -3.94 -2.42 8.95
CA GLU A 11 -3.97 -0.97 8.74
C GLU A 11 -3.09 -0.57 7.55
N LEU A 12 -3.66 0.25 6.65
CA LEU A 12 -2.97 0.83 5.51
C LEU A 12 -2.61 2.28 5.82
N ILE A 13 -1.33 2.63 5.67
CA ILE A 13 -0.87 4.02 5.54
C ILE A 13 -0.53 4.27 4.07
N LEU A 14 -0.95 5.41 3.53
CA LEU A 14 -0.65 5.79 2.15
C LEU A 14 -0.45 7.30 2.07
N ASN A 15 0.58 7.71 1.33
CA ASN A 15 0.84 9.10 1.02
C ASN A 15 1.28 9.22 -0.44
N CYS A 16 0.96 10.34 -1.06
CA CYS A 16 1.41 10.68 -2.40
C CYS A 16 1.71 12.18 -2.51
N ASN A 17 2.27 12.59 -3.63
CA ASN A 17 2.57 13.97 -4.00
C ASN A 17 1.33 14.86 -4.26
N CYS A 18 0.11 14.44 -3.91
CA CYS A 18 -1.08 15.29 -4.03
C CYS A 18 -1.17 16.30 -2.87
N THR A 19 -1.73 17.49 -3.12
CA THR A 19 -1.69 18.62 -2.18
C THR A 19 -2.44 18.37 -0.86
N VAL A 20 -3.61 17.70 -0.90
CA VAL A 20 -4.45 17.52 0.31
C VAL A 20 -5.05 16.11 0.34
N PHE A 21 -5.93 15.79 -0.60
CA PHE A 21 -6.51 14.45 -0.77
C PHE A 21 -6.07 13.87 -2.09
N CYS A 22 -6.13 12.54 -2.22
CA CYS A 22 -5.94 11.86 -3.50
C CYS A 22 -7.21 12.09 -4.36
N PRO A 23 -7.20 13.01 -5.34
CA PRO A 23 -8.39 13.31 -6.13
C PRO A 23 -8.84 12.09 -6.94
N CYS A 24 -7.91 11.19 -7.29
CA CYS A 24 -8.19 9.95 -8.00
C CYS A 24 -9.15 9.04 -7.23
N VAL A 25 -8.99 8.93 -5.90
CA VAL A 25 -9.85 8.06 -5.07
C VAL A 25 -11.23 8.70 -4.88
N VAL A 26 -11.25 9.96 -4.48
CA VAL A 26 -12.49 10.70 -4.18
C VAL A 26 -13.38 10.86 -5.42
N SER A 27 -12.76 11.03 -6.60
CA SER A 27 -13.47 11.21 -7.86
C SER A 27 -13.69 9.90 -8.65
N LEU A 28 -13.40 8.74 -8.05
CA LEU A 28 -13.51 7.41 -8.69
C LEU A 28 -12.75 7.33 -10.04
N GLY A 29 -11.56 7.90 -10.10
CA GLY A 29 -10.68 7.92 -11.28
C GLY A 29 -11.03 8.98 -12.34
N THR A 30 -12.04 9.81 -12.12
CA THR A 30 -12.41 10.83 -13.12
C THR A 30 -11.40 11.99 -13.16
N HIS A 31 -10.84 12.36 -12.01
CA HIS A 31 -9.86 13.43 -11.88
C HIS A 31 -8.41 12.90 -11.86
N PRO A 32 -7.47 13.52 -12.60
CA PRO A 32 -6.05 13.17 -12.52
C PRO A 32 -5.44 13.49 -11.14
N PRO A 33 -4.26 12.92 -10.81
CA PRO A 33 -3.45 13.37 -9.68
C PRO A 33 -3.20 14.88 -9.74
N THR A 34 -2.99 15.51 -8.59
CA THR A 34 -2.86 16.98 -8.51
C THR A 34 -1.72 17.50 -9.39
N GLU A 35 -0.58 16.81 -9.38
CA GLU A 35 0.61 17.17 -10.17
C GLU A 35 0.60 16.55 -11.59
N GLY A 36 -0.51 15.95 -12.02
CA GLY A 36 -0.62 15.23 -13.29
C GLY A 36 -0.02 13.81 -13.29
N TYR A 37 0.83 13.48 -12.33
CA TYR A 37 1.38 12.15 -12.05
C TYR A 37 1.32 11.86 -10.54
N CYS A 38 1.38 10.58 -10.16
CA CYS A 38 1.33 10.15 -8.76
C CYS A 38 2.61 9.40 -8.40
N GLN A 39 3.37 9.97 -7.47
CA GLN A 39 4.45 9.30 -6.77
C GLN A 39 3.98 9.03 -5.36
N ALA A 40 3.77 7.75 -5.04
CA ALA A 40 3.18 7.33 -3.80
C ALA A 40 4.03 6.28 -3.11
N TRP A 41 3.95 6.26 -1.79
CA TRP A 41 4.36 5.13 -0.99
C TRP A 41 3.21 4.70 -0.10
N LEU A 42 3.19 3.42 0.22
CA LEU A 42 2.23 2.86 1.16
C LEU A 42 2.90 1.83 2.07
N GLY A 43 2.26 1.58 3.20
CA GLY A 43 2.61 0.53 4.14
C GLY A 43 1.36 -0.18 4.65
N VAL A 44 1.45 -1.48 4.84
CA VAL A 44 0.41 -2.32 5.42
C VAL A 44 0.97 -3.01 6.65
N ARG A 45 0.38 -2.75 7.82
CA ARG A 45 0.57 -3.57 9.02
C ARG A 45 -0.43 -4.71 8.97
N ILE A 46 0.03 -5.95 8.93
CA ILE A 46 -0.85 -7.13 8.89
C ILE A 46 -1.16 -7.57 10.33
N ASP A 47 -2.33 -7.21 10.84
CA ASP A 47 -2.76 -7.60 12.18
C ASP A 47 -3.24 -9.06 12.21
N LYS A 48 -3.98 -9.47 11.17
CA LYS A 48 -4.32 -10.87 10.90
C LYS A 48 -4.13 -11.19 9.42
N GLY A 49 -3.40 -12.24 9.11
CA GLY A 49 -3.20 -12.64 7.72
C GLY A 49 -2.93 -14.12 7.54
N LYS A 50 -3.41 -14.68 6.43
CA LYS A 50 -3.07 -16.04 6.00
C LYS A 50 -3.13 -16.16 4.47
N SER A 51 -2.34 -17.08 3.94
CA SER A 51 -2.44 -17.56 2.55
C SER A 51 -2.29 -19.07 2.56
N GLY A 52 -3.34 -19.80 2.22
CA GLY A 52 -3.35 -21.25 2.40
C GLY A 52 -3.13 -21.64 3.86
N LEU A 53 -2.01 -22.31 4.15
CA LEU A 53 -1.57 -22.72 5.49
C LEU A 53 -0.53 -21.78 6.11
N THR A 54 -0.03 -20.80 5.35
CA THR A 54 1.00 -19.85 5.80
C THR A 54 0.36 -18.69 6.56
N PHE A 55 0.73 -18.48 7.81
CA PHE A 55 0.30 -17.30 8.59
C PHE A 55 1.16 -16.09 8.25
N LEU A 56 0.54 -14.93 8.05
CA LEU A 56 1.19 -13.67 7.67
C LEU A 56 1.07 -12.58 8.75
N SER A 57 0.36 -12.87 9.85
CA SER A 57 0.11 -11.93 10.95
C SER A 57 1.41 -11.44 11.59
N GLY A 58 1.45 -10.16 11.96
CA GLY A 58 2.58 -9.50 12.62
C GLY A 58 3.67 -8.99 11.67
N LEU A 59 3.56 -9.27 10.37
CA LEU A 59 4.46 -8.76 9.34
C LEU A 59 3.98 -7.42 8.80
N ASN A 60 4.91 -6.63 8.29
CA ASN A 60 4.63 -5.39 7.58
C ASN A 60 5.04 -5.52 6.11
N VAL A 61 4.36 -4.75 5.26
CA VAL A 61 4.65 -4.66 3.82
C VAL A 61 4.70 -3.19 3.45
N ALA A 62 5.59 -2.80 2.55
CA ALA A 62 5.63 -1.45 2.02
C ALA A 62 5.79 -1.48 0.50
N MET A 63 5.25 -0.47 -0.17
CA MET A 63 5.37 -0.34 -1.62
C MET A 63 5.67 1.09 -2.02
N LEU A 64 6.40 1.24 -3.13
CA LEU A 64 6.49 2.48 -3.88
C LEU A 64 5.71 2.32 -5.18
N LEU A 65 5.03 3.38 -5.59
CA LEU A 65 4.28 3.46 -6.84
C LEU A 65 4.67 4.74 -7.58
N ASP A 66 5.05 4.60 -8.84
CA ASP A 66 5.17 5.70 -9.80
C ASP A 66 4.12 5.49 -10.90
N ILE A 67 3.20 6.45 -11.01
CA ILE A 67 2.06 6.40 -11.91
C ILE A 67 2.12 7.67 -12.78
N PRO A 68 2.36 7.56 -14.10
CA PRO A 68 2.64 8.70 -14.96
C PRO A 68 1.41 9.58 -15.27
N GLY A 69 0.23 9.23 -14.74
CA GLY A 69 -1.03 9.85 -15.10
C GLY A 69 -2.19 9.41 -14.22
N LYS A 70 -3.36 9.29 -14.83
CA LYS A 70 -4.55 8.79 -14.12
C LYS A 70 -4.36 7.33 -13.70
N MET A 71 -4.74 7.02 -12.46
CA MET A 71 -4.53 5.70 -11.87
C MET A 71 -5.15 4.56 -12.69
N GLU A 72 -6.36 4.74 -13.20
CA GLU A 72 -7.09 3.73 -13.98
C GLU A 72 -6.52 3.47 -15.37
N ARG A 73 -5.64 4.36 -15.87
CA ARG A 73 -4.96 4.18 -17.17
C ARG A 73 -3.77 3.24 -17.09
N GLY A 74 -3.36 2.83 -15.88
CA GLY A 74 -2.28 1.87 -15.66
C GLY A 74 -0.90 2.46 -15.98
N ASN A 75 -0.01 1.59 -16.47
CA ASN A 75 1.42 1.87 -16.65
C ASN A 75 2.12 2.26 -15.34
N TRP A 76 1.74 1.60 -14.24
CA TRP A 76 2.38 1.83 -12.96
C TRP A 76 3.74 1.15 -12.94
N THR A 77 4.72 1.82 -12.36
CA THR A 77 5.98 1.22 -11.92
C THR A 77 5.89 0.98 -10.42
N THR A 78 6.15 -0.24 -9.97
CA THR A 78 6.04 -0.58 -8.53
C THR A 78 7.29 -1.28 -8.00
N ALA A 79 7.60 -1.03 -6.73
CA ALA A 79 8.61 -1.76 -5.96
C ALA A 79 8.00 -2.21 -4.63
N LEU A 80 8.39 -3.40 -4.16
CA LEU A 80 7.86 -4.00 -2.95
C LEU A 80 8.97 -4.21 -1.91
N TRP A 81 8.68 -3.89 -0.66
CA TRP A 81 9.47 -4.32 0.49
C TRP A 81 8.61 -5.16 1.41
N ILE A 82 9.16 -6.29 1.83
CA ILE A 82 8.54 -7.21 2.78
C ILE A 82 9.40 -7.20 4.04
N ASP A 83 8.75 -7.29 5.19
CA ASP A 83 9.43 -7.35 6.48
C ASP A 83 10.57 -8.38 6.48
N GLU A 84 11.75 -7.99 6.94
CA GLU A 84 12.91 -8.88 7.05
C GLU A 84 12.67 -10.08 7.97
N ARG A 85 11.69 -9.99 8.87
CA ARG A 85 11.26 -11.07 9.75
C ARG A 85 10.50 -12.18 9.02
N ALA A 86 10.09 -11.95 7.77
CA ALA A 86 9.33 -12.92 6.98
C ALA A 86 10.22 -14.10 6.54
N THR A 87 9.71 -15.32 6.76
CA THR A 87 10.29 -16.53 6.18
C THR A 87 10.23 -16.50 4.65
N ASP A 88 10.98 -17.37 3.97
CA ASP A 88 10.93 -17.47 2.50
C ASP A 88 9.51 -17.77 1.99
N GLU A 89 8.80 -18.66 2.67
CA GLU A 89 7.41 -18.97 2.33
C GLU A 89 6.50 -17.76 2.50
N GLN A 90 6.60 -17.04 3.63
CA GLN A 90 5.81 -15.82 3.86
C GLN A 90 6.12 -14.73 2.84
N PHE A 91 7.40 -14.55 2.50
CA PHE A 91 7.84 -13.61 1.48
C PHE A 91 7.18 -13.91 0.13
N GLU A 92 7.25 -15.15 -0.34
CA GLU A 92 6.66 -15.56 -1.61
C GLU A 92 5.14 -15.37 -1.62
N LYS A 93 4.45 -15.72 -0.52
CA LYS A 93 2.99 -15.53 -0.43
C LYS A 93 2.61 -14.04 -0.45
N ILE A 94 3.33 -13.20 0.29
CA ILE A 94 3.09 -11.75 0.33
C ILE A 94 3.36 -11.14 -1.05
N GLU A 95 4.50 -11.45 -1.67
CA GLU A 95 4.82 -10.96 -3.01
C GLU A 95 3.73 -11.35 -4.01
N ASN A 96 3.27 -12.60 -3.98
CA ASN A 96 2.19 -13.05 -4.85
C ASN A 96 0.85 -12.32 -4.59
N ILE A 97 0.54 -11.97 -3.35
CA ILE A 97 -0.66 -11.18 -3.01
C ILE A 97 -0.52 -9.76 -3.56
N PHE A 98 0.59 -9.07 -3.28
CA PHE A 98 0.77 -7.65 -3.62
C PHE A 98 1.12 -7.39 -5.08
N THR A 99 1.55 -8.40 -5.84
CA THR A 99 1.65 -8.36 -7.31
C THR A 99 0.35 -8.76 -8.02
N GLY A 100 -0.67 -9.21 -7.27
CA GLY A 100 -1.92 -9.73 -7.81
C GLY A 100 -1.81 -11.15 -8.38
N ALA A 101 -0.67 -11.84 -8.23
CA ALA A 101 -0.49 -13.23 -8.62
C ALA A 101 -1.53 -14.17 -7.97
N SER A 102 -1.84 -13.92 -6.70
CA SER A 102 -2.84 -14.67 -5.90
C SER A 102 -4.29 -14.35 -6.25
N ARG A 103 -4.57 -13.49 -7.23
CA ARG A 103 -5.92 -13.03 -7.61
C ARG A 103 -6.66 -12.38 -6.42
N GLY A 104 -7.99 -12.27 -6.47
CA GLY A 104 -8.78 -11.55 -5.48
C GLY A 104 -8.76 -10.05 -5.74
N THR A 105 -8.88 -9.25 -4.68
CA THR A 105 -8.96 -7.78 -4.78
C THR A 105 -7.68 -7.17 -5.38
N THR A 106 -6.51 -7.75 -5.13
CA THR A 106 -5.23 -7.32 -5.72
C THR A 106 -5.03 -7.81 -7.16
N GLY A 107 -5.91 -8.66 -7.69
CA GLY A 107 -5.82 -9.17 -9.06
C GLY A 107 -5.80 -8.07 -10.13
N LEU A 108 -6.38 -6.89 -9.83
CA LEU A 108 -6.35 -5.71 -10.70
C LEU A 108 -4.94 -5.16 -10.92
N PHE A 109 -4.00 -5.37 -9.99
CA PHE A 109 -2.62 -4.90 -10.18
C PHE A 109 -1.94 -5.53 -11.39
N LYS A 110 -2.32 -6.75 -11.78
CA LYS A 110 -1.84 -7.37 -13.04
C LYS A 110 -2.20 -6.60 -14.30
N LEU A 111 -3.27 -5.79 -14.25
CA LEU A 111 -3.72 -4.98 -15.39
C LEU A 111 -3.12 -3.58 -15.37
N LEU A 112 -2.79 -3.06 -14.18
CA LEU A 112 -2.39 -1.68 -13.97
C LEU A 112 -0.87 -1.50 -13.93
N VAL A 113 -0.15 -2.49 -13.41
CA VAL A 113 1.31 -2.46 -13.30
C VAL A 113 1.93 -2.82 -14.64
N GLY A 114 2.61 -1.86 -15.25
CA GLY A 114 3.39 -2.06 -16.48
C GLY A 114 4.81 -2.52 -16.17
N GLU A 115 5.38 -2.06 -15.06
CA GLU A 115 6.73 -2.40 -14.62
C GLU A 115 6.78 -2.74 -13.13
N TYR A 116 7.37 -3.89 -12.81
CA TYR A 116 7.60 -4.34 -11.44
C TYR A 116 9.10 -4.48 -11.21
N LEU A 117 9.64 -3.63 -10.33
CA LEU A 117 11.07 -3.56 -10.03
C LEU A 117 11.55 -4.70 -9.11
N GLY A 118 10.63 -5.49 -8.58
CA GLY A 118 10.89 -6.62 -7.70
C GLY A 118 10.56 -6.36 -6.23
N ALA A 119 10.68 -7.43 -5.44
CA ALA A 119 10.56 -7.41 -3.99
C ALA A 119 11.93 -7.55 -3.33
N SER A 120 12.10 -6.91 -2.17
CA SER A 120 13.25 -7.15 -1.30
C SER A 120 12.85 -7.16 0.18
N ARG A 121 13.70 -7.75 1.01
CA ARG A 121 13.54 -7.69 2.47
C ARG A 121 14.08 -6.38 3.01
N SER A 122 13.39 -5.81 3.99
CA SER A 122 13.86 -4.61 4.70
C SER A 122 13.36 -4.60 6.14
N PRO A 123 14.06 -3.94 7.08
CA PRO A 123 13.46 -3.60 8.36
C PRO A 123 12.31 -2.63 8.12
N ILE A 124 11.09 -3.05 8.46
CA ILE A 124 9.87 -2.25 8.33
C ILE A 124 9.25 -2.01 9.70
N SER A 125 9.13 -0.74 10.09
CA SER A 125 8.40 -0.34 11.29
C SER A 125 7.13 0.40 10.90
N TYR A 126 6.01 -0.01 11.48
CA TYR A 126 4.73 0.69 11.41
C TYR A 126 4.31 1.05 12.83
N VAL A 127 4.18 2.34 13.12
CA VAL A 127 3.81 2.83 14.45
C VAL A 127 2.54 3.67 14.35
N THR A 128 1.56 3.36 15.22
CA THR A 128 0.34 4.16 15.38
C THR A 128 0.40 4.87 16.73
N GLU A 129 0.42 6.20 16.72
CA GLU A 129 0.43 7.06 17.92
C GLU A 129 -0.78 8.00 17.87
N GLY A 130 -1.86 7.61 18.55
CA GLY A 130 -3.13 8.33 18.46
C GLY A 130 -3.65 8.36 17.02
N GLN A 131 -3.67 9.55 16.41
CA GLN A 131 -4.10 9.75 15.02
C GLN A 131 -2.94 9.67 14.01
N LYS A 132 -1.69 9.74 14.47
CA LYS A 132 -0.51 9.64 13.60
C LYS A 132 -0.19 8.20 13.23
N ARG A 133 0.07 7.95 11.94
CA ARG A 133 0.66 6.70 11.45
C ARG A 133 2.03 7.02 10.90
N SER A 134 3.04 6.27 11.30
CA SER A 134 4.42 6.43 10.84
C SER A 134 4.92 5.12 10.23
N LEU A 135 5.61 5.23 9.09
CA LEU A 135 6.22 4.12 8.38
C LEU A 135 7.71 4.40 8.17
N SER A 136 8.55 3.43 8.53
CA SER A 136 9.96 3.39 8.13
C SER A 136 10.28 2.08 7.41
N VAL A 137 11.06 2.18 6.33
CA VAL A 137 11.50 1.04 5.51
C VAL A 137 12.98 1.22 5.24
N GLY A 138 13.82 0.70 6.13
CA GLY A 138 15.27 0.89 6.10
C GLY A 138 15.67 2.34 5.77
N LYS A 139 16.35 2.53 4.63
CA LYS A 139 16.74 3.85 4.09
C LYS A 139 15.84 4.38 2.97
N PHE A 140 14.81 3.62 2.58
CA PHE A 140 14.02 3.87 1.36
C PHE A 140 12.82 4.77 1.62
N ILE A 141 12.07 4.51 2.70
CA ILE A 141 10.87 5.27 3.06
C ILE A 141 10.99 5.70 4.52
N GLN A 142 10.77 6.99 4.75
CA GLN A 142 10.60 7.60 6.07
C GLN A 142 9.43 8.57 5.94
N GLY A 143 8.27 8.20 6.46
CA GLY A 143 7.05 8.94 6.25
C GLY A 143 6.08 8.84 7.41
N ALA A 144 5.24 9.84 7.55
CA ALA A 144 4.13 9.84 8.48
C ALA A 144 2.92 10.52 7.86
N VAL A 145 1.73 10.08 8.27
CA VAL A 145 0.45 10.65 7.89
C VAL A 145 -0.34 10.96 9.14
N GLU A 146 -0.91 12.17 9.18
CA GLU A 146 -1.80 12.64 10.22
C GLU A 146 -3.08 13.14 9.57
N PRO A 147 -4.25 12.89 10.18
CA PRO A 147 -5.52 13.41 9.69
C PRO A 147 -5.54 14.94 9.67
N ILE A 148 -6.24 15.47 8.67
CA ILE A 148 -6.43 16.91 8.52
C ILE A 148 -7.63 17.34 9.35
N GLY A 149 -7.48 18.42 10.12
CA GLY A 149 -8.56 19.00 10.91
C GLY A 149 -9.72 19.50 10.05
N GLY A 150 -10.94 19.17 10.47
CA GLY A 150 -12.20 19.53 9.83
C GLY A 150 -12.66 20.95 10.17
N ALA A 151 -13.86 21.29 9.69
CA ALA A 151 -14.45 22.61 9.89
C ALA A 151 -14.83 22.89 11.37
N ARG A 152 -15.04 21.85 12.18
CA ARG A 152 -15.28 21.96 13.61
C ARG A 152 -14.05 21.53 14.39
N GLU A 153 -13.85 22.16 15.53
CA GLU A 153 -12.78 21.83 16.45
C GLU A 153 -12.91 20.36 16.91
N ASN A 154 -11.80 19.61 16.86
CA ASN A 154 -11.73 18.17 17.16
C ASN A 154 -12.50 17.24 16.20
N GLU A 155 -12.94 17.71 15.03
CA GLU A 155 -13.42 16.84 13.95
C GLU A 155 -12.33 16.70 12.87
N GLU A 156 -12.28 15.55 12.20
CA GLU A 156 -11.43 15.32 11.04
C GLU A 156 -12.20 15.66 9.76
N VAL A 157 -11.47 16.03 8.70
CA VAL A 157 -12.09 16.11 7.37
C VAL A 157 -12.56 14.71 6.97
N SER A 158 -13.85 14.60 6.65
CA SER A 158 -14.46 13.40 6.11
C SER A 158 -15.07 13.69 4.73
N VAL A 159 -14.97 12.72 3.83
CA VAL A 159 -15.66 12.71 2.54
C VAL A 159 -16.77 11.69 2.67
N VAL A 160 -18.01 12.18 2.75
CA VAL A 160 -19.24 11.38 2.93
C VAL A 160 -19.98 11.24 1.62
#